data_AF-A0A7X6X0F1-F1
#
_entry.id   AF-A0A7X6X0F1-F1
#
_cell.length_a   1.000
_cell.length_b   1.000
_cell.length_c   1.000
_cell.angle_alpha   90.00
_cell.angle_beta   90.00
_cell.angle_gamma   90.00
#
_symmetry.space_group_name_H-M   'P 1'
#
loop_
_entity.id
_entity.type
_entity.pdbx_description
1 polymer ?
#
loop_
_entity_poly.entity_id
_entity_poly.type
_entity_poly.pdbx_seq_one_letter_code
_entity_poly.pdbx_strand_id
1 'polypeptide(L)'
;MTTVTTTDLSFSLLQGESLLDGLERTGHEVEYQCRSGYCGACRLTLLDGSVSYAEPPLAFIGQSEILPCCCTVTGPIRIECRTASQAELPLETEQQVFDF
;
A
#
# COMPACT_ATOMS: atom_id res chain seq x y z
N MET A 1 -9.93 -17.00 1.92
CA MET A 1 -10.08 -15.60 1.43
C MET A 1 -9.85 -14.71 2.62
N THR A 2 -8.99 -13.71 2.48
CA THR A 2 -8.54 -12.88 3.60
C THR A 2 -9.03 -11.45 3.40
N THR A 3 -9.49 -10.79 4.46
CA THR A 3 -10.00 -9.42 4.38
C THR A 3 -8.87 -8.42 4.60
N VAL A 4 -8.76 -7.46 3.69
CA VAL A 4 -7.85 -6.32 3.78
C VAL A 4 -8.69 -5.08 4.00
N THR A 5 -8.39 -4.35 5.07
CA THR A 5 -9.01 -3.06 5.38
C THR A 5 -7.97 -1.97 5.17
N THR A 6 -8.29 -1.00 4.32
CA THR A 6 -7.49 0.20 4.11
C THR A 6 -8.12 1.39 4.81
N THR A 7 -7.54 2.58 4.65
CA THR A 7 -8.09 3.82 5.21
C THR A 7 -9.47 4.14 4.63
N ASP A 8 -9.68 3.81 3.35
CA ASP A 8 -10.86 4.24 2.60
C ASP A 8 -11.92 3.12 2.47
N LEU A 9 -11.51 1.86 2.34
CA LEU A 9 -12.45 0.75 2.12
C LEU A 9 -11.94 -0.59 2.65
N SER A 10 -12.77 -1.64 2.54
CA SER A 10 -12.37 -3.01 2.86
C SER A 10 -12.71 -3.94 1.70
N PHE A 11 -11.80 -4.85 1.38
CA PHE A 11 -11.95 -5.80 0.28
C PHE A 11 -11.40 -7.18 0.64
N SER A 12 -11.79 -8.18 -0.15
CA SER A 12 -11.25 -9.53 -0.03
C SER A 12 -10.12 -9.76 -1.03
N LEU A 13 -9.02 -10.34 -0.55
CA LEU A 13 -7.91 -10.80 -1.39
C LEU A 13 -8.30 -12.10 -2.11
N LEU A 14 -8.06 -12.14 -3.42
CA LEU A 14 -8.34 -13.31 -4.25
C LEU A 14 -7.29 -14.39 -4.04
N GLN A 15 -7.61 -15.62 -4.44
CA GLN A 15 -6.67 -16.74 -4.31
C GLN A 15 -5.50 -16.57 -5.28
N GLY A 16 -4.28 -16.62 -4.77
CA GLY A 16 -3.05 -16.46 -5.57
C GLY A 16 -2.73 -15.00 -5.94
N GLU A 17 -3.52 -14.04 -5.48
CA GLU A 17 -3.30 -12.61 -5.67
C GLU A 17 -2.30 -12.08 -4.61
N SER A 18 -1.34 -11.24 -5.01
CA SER A 18 -0.50 -10.54 -4.04
C SER A 18 -1.27 -9.40 -3.38
N LEU A 19 -0.80 -8.91 -2.22
CA LEU A 19 -1.44 -7.76 -1.58
C LEU A 19 -1.38 -6.52 -2.48
N LEU A 20 -0.28 -6.34 -3.24
CA LEU A 20 -0.16 -5.27 -4.23
C LEU A 20 -1.22 -5.38 -5.32
N ASP A 21 -1.43 -6.56 -5.91
CA ASP A 21 -2.42 -6.75 -6.98
C ASP A 21 -3.85 -6.45 -6.48
N GLY A 22 -4.16 -6.85 -5.25
CA GLY A 22 -5.45 -6.54 -4.63
C GLY A 22 -5.68 -5.04 -4.42
N LEU A 23 -4.62 -4.31 -4.05
CA LEU A 23 -4.65 -2.86 -3.91
C LEU A 23 -4.83 -2.16 -5.26
N GLU A 24 -4.07 -2.56 -6.29
CA GLU A 24 -4.21 -2.05 -7.66
C GLU A 24 -5.63 -2.30 -8.20
N ARG A 25 -6.15 -3.52 -8.05
CA ARG A 25 -7.51 -3.91 -8.50
C ARG A 25 -8.62 -3.09 -7.85
N THR A 26 -8.40 -2.62 -6.62
CA THR A 26 -9.38 -1.84 -5.86
C THR A 26 -9.16 -0.33 -5.97
N GLY A 27 -8.23 0.11 -6.82
CA GLY A 27 -8.01 1.53 -7.14
C GLY A 27 -7.18 2.28 -6.10
N HIS A 28 -6.37 1.57 -5.32
CA HIS A 28 -5.45 2.19 -4.37
C HIS A 28 -4.22 2.74 -5.06
N GLU A 29 -3.75 3.89 -4.59
CA GLU A 29 -2.50 4.48 -5.05
C GLU A 29 -1.36 3.92 -4.19
N VAL A 30 -0.58 3.03 -4.80
CA VAL A 30 0.60 2.42 -4.19
C VAL A 30 1.75 2.62 -5.14
N GLU A 31 2.83 3.25 -4.67
CA GLU A 31 4.05 3.36 -5.46
C GLU A 31 4.68 1.97 -5.63
N TYR A 32 5.10 1.57 -6.83
CA TYR A 32 5.84 0.32 -7.00
C TYR A 32 6.77 0.39 -8.20
N GLN A 33 7.80 -0.46 -8.19
CA GLN A 33 8.78 -0.55 -9.28
C GLN A 33 9.10 -2.01 -9.62
N CYS A 34 9.57 -2.77 -8.62
CA CYS A 34 10.18 -4.08 -8.91
C CYS A 34 9.27 -5.30 -8.76
N ARG A 35 8.18 -5.18 -8.01
CA ARG A 35 7.27 -6.28 -7.62
C ARG A 35 7.95 -7.53 -7.01
N SER A 36 9.19 -7.39 -6.53
CA SER A 36 10.05 -8.49 -6.09
C SER A 36 10.70 -8.25 -4.71
N GLY A 37 10.23 -7.23 -3.97
CA GLY A 37 10.69 -6.97 -2.60
C GLY A 37 12.11 -6.40 -2.43
N TYR A 38 12.82 -6.03 -3.52
CA TYR A 38 14.20 -5.52 -3.41
C TYR A 38 14.32 -3.99 -3.41
N CYS A 39 13.42 -3.25 -4.06
CA CYS A 39 13.52 -1.78 -4.12
C CYS A 39 12.84 -1.05 -2.95
N GLY A 40 11.91 -1.72 -2.26
CA GLY A 40 11.14 -1.12 -1.16
C GLY A 40 10.11 -0.05 -1.57
N ALA A 41 9.90 0.20 -2.86
CA ALA A 41 8.99 1.26 -3.35
C ALA A 41 7.53 1.06 -2.90
N CYS A 42 7.06 -0.20 -2.81
CA CYS A 42 5.69 -0.52 -2.42
C CYS A 42 5.41 -0.47 -0.93
N ARG A 43 6.30 0.10 -0.14
CA ARG A 43 6.19 0.09 1.32
C ARG A 43 4.88 0.74 1.79
N LEU A 44 4.19 0.07 2.71
CA LEU A 44 3.01 0.58 3.39
C LEU A 44 3.09 0.37 4.90
N THR A 45 2.36 1.19 5.66
CA THR A 45 2.22 1.03 7.11
C THR A 45 1.17 -0.02 7.43
N LEU A 46 1.53 -1.03 8.22
CA LEU A 46 0.62 -2.01 8.82
C LEU A 46 0.10 -1.47 10.16
N LEU A 47 -1.20 -1.22 10.22
CA LEU A 47 -1.90 -0.68 11.39
C LEU A 47 -2.36 -1.78 12.34
N ASP A 48 -2.79 -2.92 11.81
CA ASP A 48 -3.25 -4.08 12.60
C ASP A 48 -3.09 -5.40 11.83
N GLY A 49 -2.92 -6.49 12.56
CA GLY A 49 -2.71 -7.83 12.01
C GLY A 49 -1.23 -8.16 11.78
N SER A 50 -0.97 -9.13 10.91
CA SER A 50 0.39 -9.61 10.62
C SER A 50 0.51 -10.15 9.21
N VAL A 51 1.68 -9.99 8.60
CA VAL A 51 2.05 -10.61 7.34
C VAL A 51 3.30 -11.47 7.52
N SER A 52 3.49 -12.44 6.63
CA SER A 52 4.70 -13.27 6.58
C SER A 52 5.44 -13.08 5.27
N TYR A 53 6.72 -13.43 5.25
CA TYR A 53 7.54 -13.45 4.05
C TYR A 53 8.15 -14.85 3.90
N ALA A 54 8.08 -15.42 2.69
CA ALA A 54 8.74 -16.70 2.41
C ALA A 54 10.27 -16.54 2.51
N GLU A 55 10.77 -15.43 1.99
CA GLU A 55 12.16 -15.00 2.09
C GLU A 55 12.19 -13.56 2.62
N PRO A 56 13.11 -13.22 3.54
CA PRO A 56 13.18 -11.86 4.06
C PRO A 56 13.49 -10.87 2.92
N PRO A 57 12.78 -9.73 2.84
CA PRO A 57 13.03 -8.75 1.80
C PRO A 57 14.43 -8.14 1.95
N LEU A 58 15.06 -7.84 0.80
CA LEU A 58 16.37 -7.19 0.77
C LEU A 58 16.28 -5.71 1.17
N ALA A 59 15.10 -5.09 0.98
CA ALA A 59 14.84 -3.74 1.43
C ALA A 59 14.64 -3.72 2.95
N PHE A 60 15.28 -2.74 3.62
CA PHE A 60 15.06 -2.50 5.03
C PHE A 60 13.62 -1.99 5.25
N ILE A 61 12.89 -2.66 6.15
CA ILE A 61 11.52 -2.30 6.56
C ILE A 61 11.45 -2.10 8.07
N GLY A 62 10.70 -1.08 8.50
CA GLY A 62 10.40 -0.82 9.90
C GLY A 62 9.47 -1.87 10.53
N GLN A 63 9.32 -1.81 11.86
CA GLN A 63 8.51 -2.78 12.62
C GLN A 63 7.02 -2.80 12.21
N SER A 64 6.51 -1.66 11.75
CA SER A 64 5.12 -1.51 11.28
C SER A 64 5.05 -1.29 9.78
N GLU A 65 6.09 -1.63 9.03
CA GLU A 65 6.12 -1.48 7.58
C GLU A 65 6.07 -2.84 6.90
N ILE A 66 5.39 -2.91 5.75
CA ILE A 66 5.29 -4.12 4.95
C ILE A 66 5.56 -3.84 3.48
N LEU A 67 5.92 -4.87 2.72
CA LEU A 67 6.04 -4.84 1.27
C LEU A 67 4.90 -5.68 0.63
N PRO A 68 3.81 -5.05 0.17
CA PRO A 68 2.66 -5.70 -0.45
C PRO A 68 2.99 -6.60 -1.64
N CYS A 69 4.10 -6.34 -2.34
CA CYS A 69 4.48 -7.13 -3.51
C CYS A 69 5.04 -8.52 -3.19
N CYS A 70 5.52 -8.77 -1.97
CA CYS A 70 6.14 -10.04 -1.60
C CYS A 70 5.68 -10.61 -0.24
N CYS A 71 4.83 -9.89 0.49
CA CYS A 71 4.25 -10.40 1.72
C CYS A 71 3.12 -11.41 1.43
N THR A 72 2.94 -12.37 2.34
CA THR A 72 1.81 -13.29 2.37
C THR A 72 0.88 -12.90 3.51
N VAL A 73 -0.41 -12.75 3.17
CA VAL A 73 -1.45 -12.35 4.13
C VAL A 73 -2.23 -13.59 4.57
N THR A 74 -2.06 -14.00 5.83
CA THR A 74 -2.66 -15.23 6.39
C THR A 74 -3.93 -14.99 7.22
N GLY A 75 -4.24 -13.74 7.54
CA GLY A 75 -5.39 -13.33 8.33
C GLY A 75 -5.78 -11.87 8.05
N PRO A 76 -6.90 -11.38 8.62
CA PRO A 76 -7.35 -10.02 8.38
C PRO A 76 -6.28 -9.01 8.78
N ILE A 77 -6.07 -8.00 7.93
CA ILE A 77 -5.07 -6.94 8.15
C ILE A 77 -5.68 -5.55 7.95
N ARG A 78 -5.10 -4.56 8.63
CA ARG A 78 -5.36 -3.14 8.38
C ARG A 78 -4.08 -2.45 7.94
N ILE A 79 -4.13 -1.71 6.85
CA ILE A 79 -2.99 -0.99 6.28
C ILE A 79 -3.37 0.45 5.96
N GLU A 80 -2.39 1.34 6.06
CA GLU A 80 -2.54 2.72 5.64
C GLU A 80 -2.33 2.81 4.13
N CYS A 81 -3.42 3.04 3.39
CA CYS A 81 -3.39 3.20 1.94
C CYS A 81 -4.70 3.86 1.50
N ARG A 82 -4.61 4.79 0.54
CA ARG A 82 -5.76 5.53 0.02
C ARG A 82 -6.00 5.19 -1.45
N THR A 83 -7.24 5.39 -1.88
CA THR A 83 -7.69 5.29 -3.26
C THR A 83 -7.34 6.55 -4.03
N ALA A 84 -7.01 6.38 -5.32
CA ALA A 84 -6.64 7.50 -6.19
C ALA A 84 -7.76 8.55 -6.30
N SER A 85 -9.04 8.15 -6.19
CA SER A 85 -10.18 9.08 -6.20
C SER A 85 -10.31 9.94 -4.94
N GLN A 86 -9.50 9.70 -3.91
CA GLN A 86 -9.49 10.46 -2.65
C GLN A 86 -8.11 11.05 -2.31
N ALA A 87 -7.12 10.92 -3.21
CA ALA A 87 -5.81 11.54 -3.08
C ALA A 87 -5.78 13.02 -3.50
N GLU A 88 -6.88 13.53 -4.09
CA GLU A 88 -7.03 14.94 -4.43
C GLU A 88 -7.48 15.78 -3.21
N LEU A 89 -6.53 16.10 -2.34
CA LEU A 89 -6.54 17.40 -1.67
C LEU A 89 -5.42 18.24 -2.29
N PRO A 90 -5.76 19.35 -2.97
CA PRO A 90 -4.76 20.17 -3.65
C PRO A 90 -3.76 20.72 -2.64
N LEU A 91 -2.47 20.49 -2.91
CA LEU A 91 -1.43 21.35 -2.38
C LEU A 91 -1.82 22.79 -2.74
N GLU A 92 -1.86 23.62 -1.70
CA GLU A 92 -2.40 24.96 -1.71
C GLU A 92 -1.93 25.77 -2.92
N THR A 93 -2.92 26.35 -3.60
CA THR A 93 -2.71 27.49 -4.48
C THR A 93 -2.30 28.68 -3.59
N GLU A 94 -1.02 29.04 -3.57
CA GLU A 94 -0.59 30.41 -3.29
C GLU A 94 -0.05 30.97 -4.62
N GLN A 95 -0.88 31.72 -5.36
CA GLN A 95 -0.78 33.18 -5.54
C GLN A 95 0.65 33.65 -5.95
N GLN A 96 0.90 34.37 -7.05
CA GLN A 96 0.14 35.51 -7.55
C GLN A 96 0.75 35.97 -8.91
N VAL A 97 -0.12 36.37 -9.83
CA VAL A 97 0.21 37.32 -10.92
C VAL A 97 0.23 38.74 -10.29
N PHE A 98 1.16 39.62 -10.72
CA PHE A 98 1.52 40.98 -10.21
C PHE A 98 2.47 40.96 -8.99
N ASP A 99 3.68 41.57 -8.99
CA ASP A 99 4.12 42.87 -9.53
C ASP A 99 5.67 42.90 -9.72
N PHE A 100 6.19 43.01 -10.95
CA PHE A 100 7.34 43.83 -11.41
C PHE A 100 7.62 43.64 -12.91
#